data_AF-A0A533RU49-F1
#
_entry.id   AF-A0A533RU49-F1
#
_cell.length_a   1.000
_cell.length_b   1.000
_cell.length_c   1.000
_cell.angle_alpha   90.00
_cell.angle_beta   90.00
_cell.angle_gamma   90.00
#
_symmetry.space_group_name_H-M   'P 1'
#
loop_
_entity.id
_entity.type
_entity.pdbx_description
1 polymer ?
#
loop_
_entity_poly.entity_id
_entity_poly.type
_entity_poly.pdbx_seq_one_letter_code
_entity_poly.pdbx_strand_id
1 'polypeptide(L)'
;MKTIDFNKIRSFLLGSRTSYGLVFTVVLYLLLFAIGFVYLYPLLFMFVTSMKSPADLLNPMVQWIPTGFYAGNYEKAFRVLAYPTTLTSSILVSVVPSLITAAVCSLVGYGLARYRFFGKRLIFVLILATFIIPAQNTVIPQMLTYKDLGLLGNIFALILPAIFGQGYRSAIFILIFYQTFLSLPKVLEEAARLDGASDLKIFVQIALPAA
;
A
#
# COMPACT_ATOMS: atom_id res chain seq x y z
N MET A 1 -27.22 11.33 -54.46
CA MET A 1 -27.72 10.41 -53.42
C MET A 1 -26.50 9.85 -52.69
N LYS A 2 -26.15 10.38 -51.51
CA LYS A 2 -24.95 9.93 -50.77
C LYS A 2 -25.18 8.50 -50.27
N THR A 3 -24.41 7.55 -50.80
CA THR A 3 -24.44 6.15 -50.37
C THR A 3 -23.88 6.05 -48.96
N ILE A 4 -24.70 5.54 -48.03
CA ILE A 4 -24.30 5.32 -46.63
C ILE A 4 -23.30 4.17 -46.60
N ASP A 5 -22.10 4.44 -46.10
CA ASP A 5 -20.96 3.53 -46.14
C ASP A 5 -21.01 2.56 -44.94
N PHE A 6 -21.73 1.44 -45.10
CA PHE A 6 -22.00 0.46 -44.04
C PHE A 6 -20.75 -0.12 -43.38
N ASN A 7 -19.63 -0.20 -44.10
CA ASN A 7 -18.36 -0.67 -43.55
C ASN A 7 -17.78 0.31 -42.51
N LYS A 8 -17.99 1.61 -42.71
CA LYS A 8 -17.55 2.67 -41.79
C LYS A 8 -18.35 2.64 -40.48
N ILE A 9 -19.65 2.33 -40.57
CA ILE A 9 -20.54 2.14 -39.42
C ILE A 9 -20.14 0.87 -38.65
N ARG A 10 -19.86 -0.23 -39.36
CA ARG A 10 -19.42 -1.49 -38.74
C ARG A 10 -18.09 -1.37 -38.02
N SER A 11 -17.10 -0.70 -38.63
CA SER A 11 -15.80 -0.44 -37.99
C SER A 11 -15.89 0.50 -36.79
N PHE A 12 -16.85 1.42 -36.79
CA PHE A 12 -17.09 2.33 -35.66
C PHE A 12 -17.77 1.63 -34.48
N LEU A 13 -18.76 0.75 -34.74
CA LEU A 13 -19.51 0.05 -33.71
C LEU A 13 -18.74 -1.15 -33.11
N LEU A 14 -18.13 -1.98 -33.95
CA LEU A 14 -17.46 -3.22 -33.54
C LEU A 14 -15.94 -3.07 -33.36
N GLY A 15 -15.37 -1.94 -33.80
CA GLY A 15 -13.94 -1.66 -33.69
C GLY A 15 -13.15 -2.11 -34.91
N SER A 16 -11.90 -1.65 -34.99
CA SER A 16 -10.92 -2.02 -35.99
C SER A 16 -9.70 -2.66 -35.32
N ARG A 17 -8.74 -3.18 -36.10
CA ARG A 17 -7.50 -3.78 -35.58
C ARG A 17 -6.66 -2.84 -34.69
N THR A 18 -6.93 -1.54 -34.74
CA THR A 18 -6.18 -0.50 -34.01
C THR A 18 -7.02 0.28 -33.01
N SER A 19 -8.34 0.06 -32.92
CA SER A 19 -9.20 0.79 -31.98
C SER A 19 -10.41 -0.01 -31.54
N TYR A 20 -10.71 0.05 -30.25
CA TYR A 20 -11.91 -0.56 -29.66
C TYR A 20 -13.18 0.11 -30.22
N GLY A 21 -14.16 -0.71 -30.61
CA GLY A 21 -15.46 -0.21 -31.08
C GLY A 21 -16.27 0.47 -29.98
N LEU A 22 -17.24 1.31 -30.36
CA LEU A 22 -18.12 1.98 -29.41
C LEU A 22 -18.85 0.98 -28.50
N VAL A 23 -19.35 -0.13 -29.06
CA VAL A 23 -20.08 -1.16 -28.30
C VAL A 23 -19.18 -1.78 -27.23
N PHE A 24 -17.96 -2.18 -27.61
CA PHE A 24 -16.99 -2.73 -26.66
C PHE A 24 -16.66 -1.73 -25.56
N THR A 25 -16.44 -0.46 -25.93
CA THR A 25 -16.15 0.62 -24.99
C THR A 25 -17.28 0.82 -23.99
N VAL A 26 -18.54 0.87 -24.45
CA VAL A 26 -19.71 1.01 -23.57
C VAL A 26 -19.85 -0.18 -22.64
N VAL A 27 -19.69 -1.41 -23.14
CA VAL A 27 -19.75 -2.62 -22.31
C VAL A 27 -18.62 -2.62 -21.27
N LEU A 28 -17.40 -2.24 -21.67
CA LEU A 28 -16.26 -2.10 -20.78
C LEU A 28 -16.54 -1.08 -19.68
N TYR A 29 -17.05 0.11 -20.02
CA TYR A 29 -17.38 1.13 -19.02
C TYR A 29 -18.52 0.70 -18.09
N LEU A 30 -19.55 0.03 -18.60
CA LEU A 30 -20.61 -0.53 -17.76
C LEU A 30 -20.07 -1.57 -16.77
N LEU A 31 -19.17 -2.44 -17.22
CA LEU A 31 -18.54 -3.45 -16.39
C LEU A 31 -17.61 -2.81 -15.33
N LEU A 32 -16.80 -1.84 -15.72
CA LEU A 32 -15.94 -1.09 -14.79
C LEU A 32 -16.78 -0.31 -13.76
N PHE A 33 -17.89 0.30 -14.18
CA PHE A 33 -18.80 0.99 -13.28
C PHE A 33 -19.46 0.02 -12.29
N ALA A 34 -19.94 -1.14 -12.77
CA ALA A 34 -20.55 -2.16 -11.92
C ALA A 34 -19.56 -2.67 -10.86
N ILE A 35 -18.34 -3.02 -11.28
CA ILE A 35 -17.28 -3.45 -10.35
C ILE A 35 -16.93 -2.32 -9.38
N GLY A 36 -16.72 -1.10 -9.86
CA GLY A 36 -16.44 0.05 -9.02
C GLY A 36 -17.53 0.32 -7.99
N PHE A 37 -18.80 0.20 -8.39
CA PHE A 37 -19.94 0.35 -7.50
C PHE A 37 -19.97 -0.72 -6.41
N VAL A 38 -19.68 -1.99 -6.73
CA VAL A 38 -19.60 -3.07 -5.74
C VAL A 38 -18.55 -2.78 -4.65
N TYR A 39 -17.39 -2.22 -5.03
CA TYR A 39 -16.35 -1.82 -4.07
C TYR A 39 -16.74 -0.58 -3.25
N LEU A 40 -17.42 0.39 -3.87
CA LEU A 40 -17.84 1.63 -3.20
C LEU A 40 -19.07 1.44 -2.31
N TYR A 41 -19.93 0.45 -2.61
CA TYR A 41 -21.16 0.18 -1.89
C TYR A 41 -21.02 0.18 -0.36
N PRO A 42 -20.11 -0.61 0.26
CA PRO A 42 -19.96 -0.62 1.72
C PRO A 42 -19.48 0.73 2.27
N LEU A 43 -18.63 1.47 1.53
CA LEU A 43 -18.16 2.80 1.96
C LEU A 43 -19.29 3.82 1.94
N LEU A 44 -20.11 3.84 0.89
CA LEU A 44 -21.29 4.69 0.79
C LEU A 44 -22.30 4.36 1.89
N PHE A 45 -22.51 3.07 2.15
CA PHE A 45 -23.40 2.62 3.21
C PHE A 45 -22.90 3.03 4.60
N MET A 46 -21.60 2.90 4.87
CA MET A 46 -20.99 3.38 6.11
C MET A 46 -21.13 4.90 6.27
N PHE A 47 -20.92 5.66 5.18
CA PHE A 47 -21.08 7.11 5.18
C PHE A 47 -22.51 7.51 5.56
N VAL A 48 -23.52 6.96 4.86
CA VAL A 48 -24.94 7.18 5.18
C VAL A 48 -25.24 6.79 6.62
N THR A 49 -24.78 5.61 7.06
CA THR A 49 -25.03 5.10 8.41
C THR A 49 -24.43 6.00 9.49
N SER A 50 -23.26 6.60 9.23
CA SER A 50 -22.62 7.52 10.17
C SER A 50 -23.42 8.80 10.40
N MET A 51 -24.33 9.15 9.50
CA MET A 51 -25.18 10.34 9.55
C MET A 51 -26.58 10.07 10.12
N LYS A 52 -26.91 8.82 10.45
CA LYS A 52 -28.22 8.43 11.01
C LYS A 52 -28.32 8.76 12.49
N SER A 53 -29.51 9.16 12.93
CA SER A 53 -29.82 9.25 14.36
C SER A 53 -29.91 7.86 15.00
N PRO A 54 -29.80 7.72 16.34
CA PRO A 54 -30.01 6.44 17.01
C PRO A 54 -31.38 5.81 16.73
N ALA A 55 -32.41 6.62 16.53
CA ALA A 55 -33.74 6.14 16.15
C ALA A 55 -33.78 5.61 14.71
N ASP A 56 -33.10 6.29 13.77
CA ASP A 56 -32.98 5.82 12.38
C ASP A 56 -32.19 4.51 12.27
N LEU A 57 -31.19 4.30 13.13
CA LEU A 57 -30.42 3.06 13.17
C LEU A 57 -31.27 1.85 13.60
N LEU A 58 -32.30 2.08 14.41
CA LEU A 58 -33.22 1.05 14.88
C LEU A 58 -34.41 0.83 13.94
N ASN A 59 -34.61 1.71 12.97
CA ASN A 59 -35.72 1.64 12.03
C ASN A 59 -35.32 0.87 10.75
N PRO A 60 -35.83 -0.36 10.51
CA PRO A 60 -35.46 -1.15 9.34
C PRO A 60 -35.91 -0.53 8.00
N MET A 61 -36.86 0.42 8.04
CA MET A 61 -37.33 1.16 6.86
C MET A 61 -36.36 2.26 6.42
N VAL A 62 -35.44 2.69 7.30
CA VAL A 62 -34.48 3.78 7.05
C VAL A 62 -33.13 3.18 6.68
N GLN A 63 -32.96 2.80 5.41
CA GLN A 63 -31.72 2.15 4.94
C GLN A 63 -30.71 3.11 4.30
N TRP A 64 -31.10 3.83 3.24
CA TRP A 64 -30.19 4.66 2.44
C TRP A 64 -30.32 6.15 2.66
N ILE A 65 -31.52 6.61 2.99
CA ILE A 65 -31.82 8.02 3.14
C ILE A 65 -32.23 8.22 4.60
N PRO A 66 -31.40 8.88 5.43
CA PRO A 66 -31.76 9.16 6.81
C PRO A 66 -32.98 10.10 6.84
N THR A 67 -33.81 9.99 7.88
CA THR A 67 -34.99 10.87 8.03
C THR A 67 -34.60 12.32 8.27
N GLY A 68 -33.42 12.55 8.87
CA GLY A 68 -32.78 13.84 9.01
C GLY A 68 -31.27 13.71 9.15
N PHE A 69 -30.55 14.80 8.89
CA PHE A 69 -29.10 14.86 9.06
C PHE A 69 -28.74 14.90 10.55
N TYR A 70 -28.06 13.86 11.06
CA TYR A 70 -27.64 13.78 12.46
C TYR A 70 -26.11 13.82 12.61
N ALA A 71 -25.57 15.00 13.00
CA ALA A 71 -24.14 15.18 13.23
C ALA A 71 -23.65 14.74 14.63
N GLY A 72 -24.57 14.39 15.55
CA GLY A 72 -24.21 14.08 16.95
C GLY A 72 -23.28 12.87 17.09
N ASN A 73 -23.27 11.95 16.11
CA ASN A 73 -22.32 10.84 16.06
C ASN A 73 -20.87 11.32 15.95
N TYR A 74 -20.61 12.36 15.15
CA TYR A 74 -19.27 12.92 14.98
C TYR A 74 -18.79 13.67 16.21
N GLU A 75 -19.66 14.48 16.82
CA GLU A 75 -19.33 15.17 18.08
C GLU A 75 -19.03 14.17 19.20
N LYS A 76 -19.87 13.13 19.33
CA LYS A 76 -19.66 12.05 20.30
C LYS A 76 -18.37 11.30 20.01
N ALA A 77 -18.11 10.92 18.76
CA ALA A 77 -16.87 10.25 18.37
C ALA A 77 -15.65 11.12 18.67
N PHE A 78 -15.69 12.41 18.34
CA PHE A 78 -14.59 13.34 18.57
C PHE A 78 -14.20 13.44 20.04
N ARG A 79 -15.21 13.52 20.93
CA ARG A 79 -15.01 13.56 22.39
C ARG A 79 -14.57 12.22 22.95
N VAL A 80 -15.28 11.13 22.64
CA VAL A 80 -15.04 9.79 23.21
C VAL A 80 -13.68 9.22 22.79
N LEU A 81 -13.26 9.47 21.54
CA LEU A 81 -11.96 9.02 21.04
C LEU A 81 -10.80 9.91 21.51
N ALA A 82 -11.06 11.06 22.12
CA ALA A 82 -10.09 12.14 22.24
C ALA A 82 -9.37 12.36 20.89
N TYR A 83 -10.17 12.61 19.84
CA TYR A 83 -9.74 12.41 18.45
C TYR A 83 -8.35 12.99 18.09
N PRO A 84 -7.97 14.22 18.49
CA PRO A 84 -6.64 14.75 18.18
C PRO A 84 -5.48 13.92 18.74
N THR A 85 -5.59 13.39 19.96
CA THR A 85 -4.51 12.60 20.59
C THR A 85 -4.43 11.21 20.00
N THR A 86 -5.57 10.58 19.73
CA THR A 86 -5.63 9.26 19.09
C THR A 86 -5.16 9.33 17.62
N LEU A 87 -5.53 10.39 16.90
CA LEU A 87 -5.08 10.61 15.52
C LEU A 87 -3.57 10.80 15.46
N THR A 88 -3.01 11.69 16.29
CA THR A 88 -1.55 11.92 16.32
C THR A 88 -0.79 10.67 16.75
N SER A 89 -1.28 9.93 17.74
CA SER A 89 -0.70 8.64 18.14
C SER A 89 -0.72 7.63 17.01
N SER A 90 -1.84 7.51 16.28
CA SER A 90 -1.99 6.61 15.14
C SER A 90 -1.04 6.98 13.98
N ILE A 91 -0.89 8.27 13.69
CA ILE A 91 0.06 8.78 12.69
C ILE A 91 1.48 8.44 13.11
N LEU A 92 1.87 8.69 14.36
CA LEU A 92 3.22 8.39 14.84
C LEU A 92 3.53 6.89 14.79
N VAL A 93 2.60 6.07 15.28
CA VAL A 93 2.70 4.60 15.34
C VAL A 93 2.70 3.97 13.94
N SER A 94 2.10 4.60 12.93
CA SER A 94 2.12 4.11 11.55
C SER A 94 3.29 4.65 10.73
N VAL A 95 3.49 5.97 10.72
CA VAL A 95 4.45 6.64 9.84
C VAL A 95 5.89 6.38 10.29
N VAL A 96 6.20 6.51 11.58
CA VAL A 96 7.59 6.41 12.05
C VAL A 96 8.17 5.00 11.78
N PRO A 97 7.52 3.90 12.19
CA PRO A 97 8.00 2.56 11.88
C PRO A 97 8.00 2.27 10.37
N SER A 98 7.04 2.79 9.62
CA SER A 98 6.99 2.56 8.16
C SER A 98 8.16 3.22 7.43
N LEU A 99 8.51 4.47 7.78
CA LEU A 99 9.66 5.17 7.20
C LEU A 99 10.98 4.48 7.54
N ILE A 100 11.15 4.08 8.81
CA ILE A 100 12.34 3.33 9.23
C ILE A 100 12.44 2.00 8.47
N THR A 101 11.32 1.27 8.38
CA THR A 101 11.28 -0.01 7.64
C THR A 101 11.63 0.19 6.17
N ALA A 102 11.06 1.20 5.52
CA ALA A 102 11.34 1.52 4.11
C ALA A 102 12.81 1.89 3.91
N ALA A 103 13.38 2.74 4.77
CA ALA A 103 14.79 3.12 4.72
C ALA A 103 15.71 1.90 4.86
N VAL A 104 15.48 1.05 5.86
CA VAL A 104 16.27 -0.17 6.09
C VAL A 104 16.13 -1.16 4.93
N CYS A 105 14.91 -1.41 4.46
CA CYS A 105 14.66 -2.34 3.36
C CYS A 105 15.27 -1.84 2.04
N SER A 106 15.24 -0.52 1.79
CA SER A 106 15.89 0.07 0.61
C SER A 106 17.40 -0.10 0.66
N LEU A 107 18.02 0.12 1.82
CA LEU A 107 19.46 -0.06 2.00
C LEU A 107 19.88 -1.53 1.81
N VAL A 108 19.15 -2.46 2.41
CA VAL A 108 19.41 -3.90 2.27
C VAL A 108 19.17 -4.36 0.83
N GLY A 109 18.08 -3.92 0.19
CA GLY A 109 17.75 -4.22 -1.19
C GLY A 109 18.83 -3.71 -2.16
N TYR A 110 19.33 -2.48 -1.95
CA TYR A 110 20.42 -1.91 -2.74
C TYR A 110 21.73 -2.68 -2.55
N GLY A 111 22.06 -3.00 -1.28
CA GLY A 111 23.20 -3.82 -0.92
C GLY A 111 23.20 -5.17 -1.65
N LEU A 112 22.05 -5.86 -1.64
CA LEU A 112 21.85 -7.13 -2.33
C LEU A 112 21.85 -6.97 -3.86
N ALA A 113 21.38 -5.86 -4.42
CA ALA A 113 21.36 -5.65 -5.86
C ALA A 113 22.76 -5.37 -6.44
N ARG A 114 23.54 -4.51 -5.77
CA ARG A 114 24.81 -3.99 -6.32
C ARG A 114 26.04 -4.74 -5.86
N TYR A 115 26.12 -5.11 -4.60
CA TYR A 115 27.35 -5.67 -4.05
C TYR A 115 27.42 -7.19 -4.21
N ARG A 116 28.63 -7.68 -4.45
CA ARG A 116 28.97 -9.10 -4.43
C ARG A 116 29.80 -9.35 -3.17
N PHE A 117 29.31 -10.19 -2.28
CA PHE A 117 29.98 -10.51 -1.02
C PHE A 117 29.76 -11.98 -0.66
N PHE A 118 30.64 -12.53 0.17
CA PHE A 118 30.57 -13.92 0.63
C PHE A 118 29.33 -14.12 1.51
N GLY A 119 28.52 -15.14 1.20
CA GLY A 119 27.26 -15.41 1.91
C GLY A 119 26.00 -14.74 1.34
N LYS A 120 26.11 -13.93 0.28
CA LYS A 120 24.95 -13.28 -0.38
C LYS A 120 23.80 -14.25 -0.71
N ARG A 121 24.11 -15.43 -1.26
CA ARG A 121 23.11 -16.46 -1.58
C ARG A 121 22.42 -17.00 -0.34
N LEU A 122 23.17 -17.21 0.75
CA LEU A 122 22.61 -17.68 2.02
C LEU A 122 21.65 -16.63 2.60
N ILE A 123 22.06 -15.37 2.65
CA ILE A 123 21.18 -14.28 3.13
C ILE A 123 19.91 -14.19 2.28
N PHE A 124 20.03 -14.29 0.95
CA PHE A 124 18.88 -14.25 0.07
C PHE A 124 17.90 -15.41 0.33
N VAL A 125 18.42 -16.64 0.54
CA VAL A 125 17.60 -17.80 0.90
C VAL A 125 16.94 -17.62 2.27
N LEU A 126 17.65 -17.09 3.27
CA LEU A 126 17.09 -16.83 4.59
C LEU A 126 15.95 -15.80 4.54
N ILE A 127 16.10 -14.73 3.75
CA ILE A 127 15.04 -13.73 3.52
C ILE A 127 13.82 -14.39 2.86
N LEU A 128 14.01 -15.30 1.91
CA LEU A 128 12.90 -16.03 1.30
C LEU A 128 12.24 -17.00 2.29
N ALA A 129 13.02 -17.69 3.13
CA ALA A 129 12.50 -18.61 4.12
C ALA A 129 11.60 -17.91 5.15
N THR A 130 11.95 -16.68 5.53
CA THR A 130 11.12 -15.90 6.47
C THR A 130 9.75 -15.52 5.90
N PHE A 131 9.61 -15.42 4.57
CA PHE A 131 8.33 -15.16 3.91
C PHE A 131 7.34 -16.33 4.01
N ILE A 132 7.85 -17.57 4.18
CA ILE A 132 7.02 -18.78 4.27
C ILE A 132 6.30 -18.87 5.62
N ILE A 133 6.82 -18.22 6.66
CA ILE A 133 6.28 -18.30 8.01
C ILE A 133 4.97 -17.50 8.09
N PRO A 134 3.82 -18.13 8.41
CA PRO A 134 2.56 -17.43 8.51
C PRO A 134 2.56 -16.50 9.73
N ALA A 135 2.18 -15.24 9.51
CA ALA A 135 2.18 -14.21 10.54
C ALA A 135 1.27 -14.53 11.74
N GLN A 136 0.26 -15.38 11.56
CA GLN A 136 -0.68 -15.78 12.60
C GLN A 136 -0.02 -16.65 13.67
N ASN A 137 0.95 -17.49 13.29
CA ASN A 137 1.62 -18.41 14.22
C ASN A 137 2.61 -17.69 15.15
N THR A 138 3.00 -16.47 14.80
CA THR A 138 4.06 -15.73 15.50
C THR A 138 3.52 -14.64 16.43
N VAL A 139 2.22 -14.31 16.38
CA VAL A 139 1.63 -13.25 17.20
C VAL A 139 1.80 -13.52 18.71
N ILE A 140 1.49 -14.74 19.16
CA ILE A 140 1.60 -15.09 20.59
C ILE A 140 3.06 -15.08 21.06
N PRO A 141 4.01 -15.78 20.39
CA PRO A 141 5.43 -15.70 20.74
C PRO A 141 5.95 -14.26 20.78
N GLN A 142 5.61 -13.44 19.77
CA GLN A 142 6.05 -12.06 19.68
C GLN A 142 5.51 -11.21 20.83
N MET A 143 4.24 -11.39 21.21
CA MET A 143 3.66 -10.70 22.37
C MET A 143 4.37 -11.09 23.67
N LEU A 144 4.67 -12.38 23.88
CA LEU A 144 5.40 -12.85 25.05
C LEU A 144 6.81 -12.24 25.10
N THR A 145 7.53 -12.23 23.97
CA THR A 145 8.85 -11.58 23.90
C THR A 145 8.77 -10.09 24.26
N TYR A 146 7.77 -9.34 23.77
CA TYR A 146 7.62 -7.94 24.14
C TYR A 146 7.20 -7.72 25.60
N LYS A 147 6.46 -8.69 26.18
CA LYS A 147 6.17 -8.69 27.61
C LYS A 147 7.45 -8.82 28.42
N ASP A 148 8.28 -9.81 28.08
CA ASP A 148 9.52 -10.10 28.80
C ASP A 148 10.54 -8.96 28.66
N LEU A 149 10.53 -8.27 27.51
CA LEU A 149 11.34 -7.07 27.27
C LEU A 149 10.75 -5.78 27.89
N GLY A 150 9.57 -5.83 28.52
CA GLY A 150 8.90 -4.65 29.09
C GLY A 150 8.45 -3.61 28.05
N LEU A 151 8.25 -4.01 26.80
CA LEU A 151 7.89 -3.13 25.68
C LEU A 151 6.37 -3.07 25.43
N LEU A 152 5.57 -3.85 26.15
CA LEU A 152 4.11 -3.85 25.97
C LEU A 152 3.51 -2.46 26.23
N GLY A 153 2.65 -2.02 25.30
CA GLY A 153 2.00 -0.71 25.37
C GLY A 153 2.90 0.47 25.00
N ASN A 154 4.15 0.23 24.59
CA ASN A 154 5.11 1.27 24.21
C ASN A 154 5.32 1.30 22.69
N ILE A 155 5.48 2.50 22.10
CA ILE A 155 5.82 2.69 20.68
C ILE A 155 7.11 1.96 20.27
N PHE A 156 8.04 1.75 21.22
CA PHE A 156 9.26 0.97 20.98
C PHE A 156 8.99 -0.48 20.55
N ALA A 157 7.83 -1.07 20.91
CA ALA A 157 7.43 -2.38 20.41
C ALA A 157 7.25 -2.42 18.88
N LEU A 158 7.05 -1.25 18.25
CA LEU A 158 6.88 -1.11 16.80
C LEU A 158 8.13 -0.57 16.10
N ILE A 159 8.84 0.36 16.75
CA ILE A 159 10.07 0.95 16.22
C ILE A 159 11.20 -0.09 16.20
N LEU A 160 11.36 -0.87 17.26
CA LEU A 160 12.46 -1.83 17.38
C LEU A 160 12.44 -2.86 16.23
N PRO A 161 11.32 -3.52 15.92
CA PRO A 161 11.23 -4.37 14.73
C PRO A 161 11.52 -3.61 13.44
N ALA A 162 11.01 -2.39 13.28
CA ALA A 162 11.21 -1.59 12.07
C ALA A 162 12.70 -1.32 11.78
N ILE A 163 13.50 -1.04 12.81
CA ILE A 163 14.96 -0.83 12.68
C ILE A 163 15.65 -2.08 12.13
N PHE A 164 15.16 -3.27 12.49
CA PHE A 164 15.68 -4.55 11.97
C PHE A 164 14.92 -5.04 10.73
N GLY A 165 14.24 -4.14 10.01
CA GLY A 165 13.44 -4.50 8.85
C GLY A 165 12.30 -5.43 9.22
N GLN A 166 11.45 -5.07 10.18
CA GLN A 166 10.29 -5.86 10.62
C GLN A 166 10.59 -7.34 10.97
N GLY A 167 11.83 -7.67 11.32
CA GLY A 167 12.27 -9.04 11.54
C GLY A 167 12.07 -9.93 10.30
N TYR A 168 11.24 -10.97 10.44
CA TYR A 168 10.97 -11.95 9.38
C TYR A 168 9.92 -11.48 8.34
N ARG A 169 9.26 -10.33 8.55
CA ARG A 169 8.16 -9.87 7.67
C ARG A 169 8.60 -8.93 6.53
N SER A 170 9.85 -8.46 6.52
CA SER A 170 10.32 -7.52 5.49
C SER A 170 10.70 -8.14 4.16
N ALA A 171 10.67 -9.47 4.04
CA ALA A 171 11.18 -10.17 2.87
C ALA A 171 10.64 -9.57 1.56
N ILE A 172 9.33 -9.33 1.48
CA ILE A 172 8.71 -8.76 0.28
C ILE A 172 9.19 -7.33 -0.01
N PHE A 173 9.38 -6.50 1.02
CA PHE A 173 9.84 -5.12 0.86
C PHE A 173 11.30 -5.07 0.39
N ILE A 174 12.16 -5.90 0.99
CA ILE A 174 13.56 -6.05 0.55
C ILE A 174 13.62 -6.53 -0.89
N LEU A 175 12.78 -7.50 -1.26
CA LEU A 175 12.71 -8.02 -2.63
C LEU A 175 12.20 -6.99 -3.62
N ILE A 176 11.20 -6.18 -3.27
CA ILE A 176 10.72 -5.08 -4.13
C ILE A 176 11.88 -4.12 -4.42
N PHE A 177 12.56 -3.60 -3.39
CA PHE A 177 13.71 -2.72 -3.58
C PHE A 177 14.83 -3.40 -4.37
N TYR A 178 15.14 -4.66 -4.07
CA TYR A 178 16.14 -5.44 -4.81
C TYR A 178 15.82 -5.52 -6.31
N GLN A 179 14.56 -5.83 -6.68
CA GLN A 179 14.13 -5.90 -8.08
C GLN A 179 14.16 -4.52 -8.74
N THR A 180 13.70 -3.48 -8.05
CA THR A 180 13.74 -2.11 -8.56
C THR A 180 15.17 -1.67 -8.86
N PHE A 181 16.12 -1.86 -7.93
CA PHE A 181 17.51 -1.52 -8.18
C PHE A 181 18.15 -2.41 -9.26
N LEU A 182 17.77 -3.68 -9.40
CA LEU A 182 18.24 -4.51 -10.51
C LEU A 182 17.81 -3.97 -11.88
N SER A 183 16.61 -3.37 -11.98
CA SER A 183 16.11 -2.78 -13.22
C SER A 183 16.82 -1.49 -13.62
N LEU A 184 17.44 -0.79 -12.65
CA LEU A 184 18.17 0.45 -12.88
C LEU A 184 19.49 0.20 -13.64
N PRO A 185 19.73 0.86 -14.79
CA PRO A 185 20.97 0.69 -15.55
C PRO A 185 22.21 1.04 -14.75
N LYS A 186 23.18 0.12 -14.69
CA LYS A 186 24.44 0.30 -13.94
C LYS A 186 25.30 1.46 -14.43
N VAL A 187 25.16 1.83 -15.72
CA VAL A 187 25.92 2.92 -16.35
C VAL A 187 25.73 4.25 -15.62
N LEU A 188 24.55 4.49 -15.02
CA LEU A 188 24.30 5.71 -14.23
C LEU A 188 25.18 5.79 -12.97
N GLU A 189 25.37 4.65 -12.30
CA GLU A 189 26.19 4.56 -11.09
C GLU A 189 27.68 4.59 -11.45
N GLU A 190 28.07 3.95 -12.56
CA GLU A 190 29.44 3.98 -13.07
C GLU A 190 29.86 5.39 -13.49
N ALA A 191 28.99 6.14 -14.18
CA ALA A 191 29.23 7.55 -14.51
C ALA A 191 29.41 8.41 -13.25
N ALA A 192 28.54 8.24 -12.25
CA ALA A 192 28.66 8.98 -10.99
C ALA A 192 29.95 8.64 -10.22
N ARG A 193 30.45 7.40 -10.31
CA ARG A 193 31.75 7.03 -9.74
C ARG A 193 32.91 7.70 -10.47
N LEU A 194 32.84 7.83 -11.79
CA LEU A 194 33.82 8.59 -12.58
C LEU A 194 33.83 10.08 -12.19
N ASP A 195 32.67 10.63 -11.84
CA ASP A 195 32.52 12.00 -11.30
C ASP A 195 32.95 12.13 -9.82
N GLY A 196 33.47 11.07 -9.21
CA GLY A 196 33.96 11.06 -7.83
C GLY A 196 32.87 10.98 -6.75
N ALA A 197 31.64 10.57 -7.10
CA ALA A 197 30.59 10.35 -6.11
C ALA A 197 30.89 9.12 -5.23
N SER A 198 30.72 9.26 -3.92
CA SER A 198 30.80 8.13 -2.99
C SER A 198 29.59 7.21 -3.11
N ASP A 199 29.72 5.96 -2.69
CA ASP A 199 28.63 4.96 -2.77
C ASP A 199 27.36 5.41 -2.03
N LEU A 200 27.50 6.09 -0.88
CA LEU A 200 26.35 6.66 -0.16
C LEU A 200 25.67 7.77 -0.97
N LYS A 201 26.46 8.63 -1.63
CA LYS A 201 25.92 9.69 -2.49
C LYS A 201 25.19 9.10 -3.70
N ILE A 202 25.75 8.07 -4.32
CA ILE A 202 25.12 7.33 -5.42
C ILE A 202 23.80 6.71 -4.96
N PHE A 203 23.80 6.05 -3.79
CA PHE A 203 22.58 5.47 -3.23
C PHE A 203 21.49 6.54 -3.01
N VAL A 204 21.81 7.65 -2.32
CA VAL A 204 20.82 8.66 -1.94
C VAL A 204 20.36 9.53 -3.12
N GLN A 205 21.25 9.85 -4.06
CA GLN A 205 20.97 10.82 -5.13
C GLN A 205 20.57 10.18 -6.47
N ILE A 206 20.90 8.90 -6.69
CA ILE A 206 20.65 8.23 -7.98
C ILE A 206 19.75 7.02 -7.78
N ALA A 207 20.16 6.08 -6.91
CA ALA A 207 19.42 4.82 -6.78
C ALA A 207 18.06 5.05 -6.10
N LEU A 208 18.04 5.71 -4.94
CA LEU A 208 16.84 5.90 -4.13
C LEU A 208 15.75 6.73 -4.82
N PRO A 209 16.04 7.85 -5.52
CA PRO A 209 15.00 8.61 -6.24
C PRO A 209 14.47 7.90 -7.49
N ALA A 210 15.22 6.94 -8.02
CA ALA A 210 14.81 6.13 -9.17
C ALA A 210 14.01 4.88 -8.78
N ALA A 211 13.84 4.63 -7.47
CA ALA A 211 13.13 3.47 -6.93
C ALA A 211 11.75 3.81 -6.36
#